data_AF-A0A1V1WU11-F1
#
_entry.id   AF-A0A1V1WU11-F1
#
_cell.length_a   1.000
_cell.length_b   1.000
_cell.length_c   1.000
_cell.angle_alpha   90.00
_cell.angle_beta   90.00
_cell.angle_gamma   90.00
#
_symmetry.space_group_name_H-M   'P 1'
#
loop_
_entity.id
_entity.type
_entity.pdbx_description
1 polymer ?
#
loop_
_entity_poly.entity_id
_entity_poly.type
_entity_poly.pdbx_seq_one_letter_code
_entity_poly.pdbx_strand_id
1 'polypeptide(L)'
;MPRYAMVIDLQRCVGCGSCSISCRNENNVTEGIYWSHKITETSGKFPNVRYHYIPTLCNHCTNAPCVRGCPTEAMHKLENGITMHDPKKCIGCRYCMINCPYGVIYFNWKDAHPSWRAGNSVIKEVTASPAEEVRKVGGKGTPYYNPERDATLPGIRPKGVVEKCTFCDHRVKRGKLPRCVEACPADARIFGDLDDPESQVNQLLGKFRPFRLKEALGTEPAVFYIRDFSSAGYPRTKGGI
;
A
#
# COMPACT_ATOMS: atom_id res chain seq x y z
N MET A 1 13.69 -2.97 19.55
CA MET A 1 12.94 -3.52 18.40
C MET A 1 13.07 -2.57 17.23
N PRO A 2 13.09 -3.04 15.98
CA PRO A 2 13.30 -2.17 14.83
C PRO A 2 12.13 -1.21 14.63
N ARG A 3 12.40 0.03 14.22
CA ARG A 3 11.37 1.01 13.86
C ARG A 3 11.25 1.09 12.36
N TYR A 4 10.37 0.27 11.80
CA TYR A 4 10.30 0.11 10.34
C TYR A 4 9.81 1.37 9.61
N ALA A 5 10.54 1.73 8.56
CA ALA A 5 10.21 2.82 7.65
C ALA A 5 10.43 2.42 6.19
N MET A 6 9.90 3.22 5.27
CA MET A 6 10.09 3.06 3.83
C MET A 6 10.61 4.36 3.22
N VAL A 7 11.66 4.29 2.42
CA VAL A 7 12.11 5.38 1.55
C VAL A 7 11.69 5.06 0.13
N ILE A 8 11.05 6.02 -0.55
CA ILE A 8 10.65 5.93 -1.95
C ILE A 8 11.44 6.96 -2.75
N ASP A 9 12.27 6.44 -3.63
CA ASP A 9 13.10 7.23 -4.53
C ASP A 9 12.34 7.56 -5.81
N LEU A 10 11.94 8.83 -5.93
CA LEU A 10 11.09 9.26 -7.04
C LEU A 10 11.85 9.33 -8.37
N GLN A 11 13.16 9.55 -8.35
CA GLN A 11 13.96 9.59 -9.58
C GLN A 11 14.18 8.19 -10.17
N ARG A 12 14.23 7.14 -9.33
CA ARG A 12 14.21 5.74 -9.79
C ARG A 12 12.82 5.26 -10.19
N CYS A 13 11.78 5.83 -9.59
CA CYS A 13 10.42 5.42 -9.87
C CYS A 13 10.04 5.70 -11.32
N VAL A 14 9.55 4.69 -12.04
CA VAL A 14 9.07 4.83 -13.42
C VAL A 14 7.54 4.81 -13.53
N GLY A 15 6.82 4.86 -12.41
CA GLY A 15 5.36 4.93 -12.40
C GLY A 15 4.62 3.69 -12.92
N CYS A 16 5.28 2.52 -13.00
CA CYS A 16 4.73 1.33 -13.65
C CYS A 16 3.57 0.62 -12.89
N GLY A 17 3.34 0.96 -11.63
CA GLY A 17 2.27 0.32 -10.82
C GLY A 17 2.54 -1.12 -10.36
N SER A 18 3.69 -1.73 -10.68
CA SER A 18 4.05 -3.10 -10.24
C SER A 18 3.90 -3.28 -8.72
N CYS A 19 4.27 -2.27 -7.95
CA CYS A 19 4.16 -2.27 -6.50
C CYS A 19 2.70 -2.32 -5.98
N SER A 20 1.74 -1.80 -6.73
CA SER A 20 0.30 -1.91 -6.43
C SER A 20 -0.25 -3.28 -6.78
N ILE A 21 0.13 -3.81 -7.95
CA ILE A 21 -0.31 -5.11 -8.45
C ILE A 21 0.21 -6.23 -7.53
N SER A 22 1.50 -6.19 -7.21
CA SER A 22 2.13 -7.15 -6.31
C SER A 22 1.58 -7.07 -4.88
N CYS A 23 1.24 -5.88 -4.39
CA CYS A 23 0.59 -5.73 -3.09
C CYS A 23 -0.80 -6.38 -3.06
N ARG A 24 -1.58 -6.26 -4.15
CA ARG A 24 -2.87 -6.95 -4.28
C ARG A 24 -2.69 -8.47 -4.21
N ASN A 25 -1.79 -9.01 -5.04
CA ASN A 25 -1.56 -10.45 -5.11
C ASN A 25 -1.05 -11.00 -3.77
N GLU A 26 -0.09 -10.33 -3.13
CA GLU A 26 0.47 -10.75 -1.85
C GLU A 26 -0.55 -10.76 -0.72
N ASN A 27 -1.46 -9.79 -0.68
CA ASN A 27 -2.36 -9.59 0.45
C ASN A 27 -3.80 -10.01 0.13
N ASN A 28 -4.05 -10.69 -0.99
CA ASN A 28 -5.38 -11.12 -1.44
C ASN A 28 -6.42 -9.99 -1.48
N VAL A 29 -6.00 -8.78 -1.85
CA VAL A 29 -6.86 -7.58 -1.83
C VAL A 29 -7.94 -7.69 -2.93
N THR A 30 -9.20 -7.50 -2.57
CA THR A 30 -10.33 -7.58 -3.51
C THR A 30 -10.29 -6.47 -4.59
N GLU A 31 -11.06 -6.65 -5.65
CA GLU A 31 -11.31 -5.65 -6.69
C GLU A 31 -11.80 -4.31 -6.09
N GLY A 32 -11.32 -3.19 -6.64
CA GLY A 32 -11.67 -1.85 -6.17
C GLY A 32 -10.96 -1.37 -4.88
N ILE A 33 -10.21 -2.22 -4.18
CA ILE A 33 -9.39 -1.85 -3.02
C ILE A 33 -7.91 -1.82 -3.38
N TYR A 34 -7.17 -0.80 -2.90
CA TYR A 34 -5.77 -0.57 -3.27
C TYR A 34 -4.90 -0.17 -2.06
N TRP A 35 -4.30 -1.14 -1.36
CA TRP A 35 -3.40 -0.86 -0.22
C TRP A 35 -2.12 -0.10 -0.60
N SER A 36 -1.61 -0.36 -1.80
CA SER A 36 -0.59 0.45 -2.47
C SER A 36 -1.26 1.10 -3.66
N HIS A 37 -1.19 2.42 -3.75
CA HIS A 37 -1.83 3.22 -4.79
C HIS A 37 -0.84 4.29 -5.31
N LYS A 38 -1.35 5.35 -5.91
CA LYS A 38 -0.58 6.47 -6.45
C LYS A 38 -1.34 7.77 -6.34
N ILE A 39 -0.60 8.87 -6.30
CA ILE A 39 -1.08 10.21 -6.63
C ILE A 39 -0.40 10.59 -7.95
N THR A 40 -1.18 11.10 -8.89
CA THR A 40 -0.67 11.57 -10.17
C THR A 40 -1.12 13.00 -10.39
N GLU A 41 -0.20 13.86 -10.81
CA GLU A 41 -0.48 15.27 -11.06
C GLU A 41 0.15 15.66 -12.39
N THR A 42 -0.60 16.37 -13.23
CA THR A 42 -0.10 16.96 -14.46
C THR A 42 -0.17 18.48 -14.31
N SER A 43 0.96 19.15 -14.50
CA SER A 43 1.08 20.60 -14.31
C SER A 43 1.84 21.24 -15.47
N GLY A 44 1.75 22.56 -15.58
CA GLY A 44 2.36 23.33 -16.68
C GLY A 44 1.43 23.53 -17.88
N LYS A 45 1.96 24.18 -18.92
CA LYS A 45 1.25 24.55 -20.14
C LYS A 45 2.01 24.03 -21.34
N PHE A 46 1.32 23.42 -22.30
CA PHE A 46 1.92 22.93 -23.54
C PHE A 46 2.84 23.98 -24.20
N PRO A 47 4.06 23.61 -24.64
CA PRO A 47 4.65 22.26 -24.63
C PRO A 47 5.35 21.87 -23.32
N ASN A 48 5.45 22.76 -22.33
CA ASN A 48 6.15 22.56 -21.07
C ASN A 48 5.25 21.96 -19.99
N VAL A 49 4.85 20.70 -20.22
CA VAL A 49 4.02 19.95 -19.27
C VAL A 49 4.90 19.04 -18.43
N ARG A 50 4.56 18.90 -17.15
CA ARG A 50 5.19 17.97 -16.22
C ARG A 50 4.16 16.97 -15.72
N TYR A 51 4.58 15.73 -15.62
CA TYR A 51 3.81 14.66 -15.01
C TYR A 51 4.55 14.17 -13.77
N HIS A 52 3.83 14.10 -12.65
CA HIS A 52 4.33 13.57 -11.39
C HIS A 52 3.59 12.29 -11.05
N TYR A 53 4.34 11.28 -10.62
CA TYR A 53 3.82 10.04 -10.08
C TYR A 53 4.41 9.83 -8.68
N ILE A 54 3.56 9.77 -7.66
CA ILE A 54 3.97 9.50 -6.28
C ILE A 54 3.28 8.20 -5.85
N PRO A 55 4.00 7.08 -5.70
CA PRO A 55 3.43 5.86 -5.14
C PRO A 55 2.97 6.11 -3.69
N THR A 56 1.79 5.68 -3.31
CA THR A 56 1.24 5.87 -1.96
C THR A 56 0.87 4.55 -1.29
N LEU A 57 0.88 4.54 0.03
CA LEU A 57 0.44 3.43 0.88
C LEU A 57 0.16 3.96 2.30
N CYS A 58 -0.17 3.06 3.24
CA CYS A 58 -0.21 3.44 4.66
C CYS A 58 1.16 3.95 5.11
N ASN A 59 1.17 5.09 5.80
CA ASN A 59 2.40 5.72 6.27
C ASN A 59 2.92 5.17 7.61
N HIS A 60 2.18 4.25 8.24
CA HIS A 60 2.51 3.68 9.56
C HIS A 60 2.92 4.72 10.62
N CYS A 61 2.28 5.90 10.55
CA CYS A 61 2.43 7.08 11.39
C CYS A 61 2.77 6.76 12.86
N THR A 62 3.77 7.42 13.44
CA THR A 62 4.05 7.35 14.89
C THR A 62 2.83 7.82 15.67
N ASN A 63 2.36 9.03 15.36
CA ASN A 63 1.13 9.60 15.91
C ASN A 63 -0.06 9.28 15.00
N ALA A 64 -0.48 8.01 14.97
CA ALA A 64 -1.54 7.51 14.09
C ALA A 64 -2.95 7.90 14.58
N PRO A 65 -3.68 8.83 13.92
CA PRO A 65 -5.03 9.21 14.36
C PRO A 65 -6.05 8.09 14.14
N CYS A 66 -5.79 7.19 13.19
CA CYS A 66 -6.62 6.00 12.95
C CYS A 66 -6.54 4.98 14.09
N VAL A 67 -5.46 4.95 14.87
CA VAL A 67 -5.33 4.15 16.09
C VAL A 67 -6.03 4.86 17.23
N ARG A 68 -5.69 6.14 17.49
CA ARG A 68 -6.28 6.94 18.58
C ARG A 68 -7.82 7.01 18.52
N GLY A 69 -8.39 7.05 17.32
CA GLY A 69 -9.84 7.13 17.13
C GLY A 69 -10.56 5.79 16.98
N CYS A 70 -9.92 4.64 17.21
CA CYS A 70 -10.57 3.33 17.11
C CYS A 70 -11.19 2.92 18.45
N PRO A 71 -12.52 2.82 18.57
CA PRO A 71 -13.18 2.58 19.86
C PRO A 71 -13.02 1.14 20.38
N THR A 72 -12.60 0.20 19.54
CA THR A 72 -12.47 -1.22 19.88
C THR A 72 -11.03 -1.73 19.84
N GLU A 73 -10.07 -0.82 19.67
CA GLU A 73 -8.64 -1.15 19.53
C GLU A 73 -8.34 -2.12 18.37
N ALA A 74 -9.27 -2.24 17.41
CA ALA A 74 -9.02 -3.00 16.19
C ALA A 74 -7.79 -2.45 15.47
N MET A 75 -7.69 -1.12 15.36
CA MET A 75 -6.49 -0.44 14.92
C MET A 75 -5.52 -0.31 16.09
N HIS A 76 -4.29 -0.81 15.93
CA HIS A 76 -3.28 -0.79 16.99
C HIS A 76 -1.87 -0.64 16.42
N LYS A 77 -0.89 -0.31 17.27
CA LYS A 77 0.53 -0.27 16.90
C LYS A 77 1.22 -1.53 17.41
N LEU A 78 2.06 -2.12 16.59
CA LEU A 78 3.07 -3.07 17.06
C LEU A 78 4.28 -2.29 17.62
N GLU A 79 5.05 -2.95 18.49
CA GLU A 79 6.29 -2.41 19.06
C GLU A 79 7.31 -1.99 18.00
N ASN A 80 7.24 -2.54 16.78
CA ASN A 80 8.14 -2.20 15.66
C ASN A 80 7.64 -1.03 14.81
N GLY A 81 6.62 -0.30 15.29
CA GLY A 81 6.04 0.85 14.62
C GLY A 81 5.01 0.51 13.53
N ILE A 82 4.78 -0.76 13.18
CA ILE A 82 3.76 -1.10 12.19
C ILE A 82 2.37 -0.88 12.80
N THR A 83 1.59 0.06 12.24
CA THR A 83 0.16 0.13 12.49
C THR A 83 -0.57 -1.08 11.87
N MET A 84 -1.30 -1.84 12.68
CA MET A 84 -2.07 -3.02 12.28
C MET A 84 -3.57 -2.79 12.43
N HIS A 85 -4.36 -3.73 11.91
CA HIS A 85 -5.81 -3.77 12.09
C HIS A 85 -6.24 -5.21 12.40
N ASP A 86 -7.13 -5.41 13.37
CA ASP A 86 -7.70 -6.72 13.71
C ASP A 86 -9.16 -6.80 13.22
N PRO A 87 -9.45 -7.60 12.18
CA PRO A 87 -10.81 -7.80 11.69
C PRO A 87 -11.78 -8.36 12.74
N LYS A 88 -11.32 -9.13 13.73
CA LYS A 88 -12.19 -9.71 14.76
C LYS A 88 -12.73 -8.67 15.73
N LYS A 89 -11.94 -7.61 16.01
CA LYS A 89 -12.33 -6.48 16.85
C LYS A 89 -13.02 -5.36 16.07
N CYS A 90 -12.97 -5.40 14.73
CA CYS A 90 -13.48 -4.33 13.89
C CYS A 90 -15.02 -4.37 13.83
N ILE A 91 -15.66 -3.36 14.39
CA ILE A 91 -17.13 -3.19 14.35
C ILE A 91 -17.63 -2.40 13.12
N GLY A 92 -16.75 -2.10 12.17
CA GLY A 92 -17.15 -1.41 10.93
C GLY A 92 -17.60 0.04 11.07
N CYS A 93 -17.26 0.73 12.17
CA CYS A 93 -17.67 2.13 12.40
C CYS A 93 -17.02 3.15 11.44
N ARG A 94 -15.93 2.77 10.75
CA ARG A 94 -15.21 3.58 9.75
C ARG A 94 -14.56 4.87 10.26
N TYR A 95 -14.55 5.16 11.57
CA TYR A 95 -13.86 6.34 12.13
C TYR A 95 -12.37 6.40 11.76
N CYS A 96 -11.70 5.25 11.70
CA CYS A 96 -10.30 5.19 11.27
C CYS A 96 -10.09 5.72 9.85
N MET A 97 -11.06 5.54 8.94
CA MET A 97 -11.00 6.08 7.58
C MET A 97 -11.10 7.60 7.58
N ILE A 98 -12.04 8.15 8.37
CA ILE A 98 -12.24 9.60 8.52
C ILE A 98 -10.99 10.25 9.14
N ASN A 99 -10.43 9.61 10.17
CA ASN A 99 -9.26 10.14 10.88
C ASN A 99 -7.96 9.99 10.10
N CYS A 100 -7.89 9.13 9.07
CA CYS A 100 -6.69 8.95 8.28
C CYS A 100 -6.58 10.05 7.21
N PRO A 101 -5.63 11.01 7.31
CA PRO A 101 -5.57 12.13 6.39
C PRO A 101 -5.08 11.74 4.98
N TYR A 102 -4.73 10.47 4.78
CA TYR A 102 -4.16 9.93 3.55
C TYR A 102 -5.15 9.14 2.69
N GLY A 103 -6.34 8.80 3.22
CA GLY A 103 -7.34 8.04 2.47
C GLY A 103 -6.90 6.62 2.09
N VAL A 104 -6.02 6.00 2.88
CA VAL A 104 -5.39 4.69 2.59
C VAL A 104 -5.99 3.52 3.39
N ILE A 105 -7.15 3.74 3.99
CA ILE A 105 -7.93 2.72 4.70
C ILE A 105 -9.22 2.49 3.92
N TYR A 106 -9.50 1.24 3.62
CA TYR A 106 -10.64 0.83 2.80
C TYR A 106 -11.62 0.01 3.64
N PHE A 107 -12.89 0.02 3.24
CA PHE A 107 -13.94 -0.75 3.90
C PHE A 107 -14.50 -1.83 2.98
N ASN A 108 -14.68 -3.04 3.51
CA ASN A 108 -15.25 -4.16 2.79
C ASN A 108 -16.78 -4.07 2.78
N TRP A 109 -17.32 -3.33 1.82
CA TRP A 109 -18.77 -3.14 1.65
C TRP A 109 -19.51 -4.42 1.25
N LYS A 110 -18.84 -5.26 0.48
CA LYS A 110 -19.34 -6.54 -0.04
C LYS A 110 -18.36 -7.61 0.42
N ASP A 111 -18.75 -8.86 0.27
CA ASP A 111 -17.78 -9.92 0.44
C ASP A 111 -16.69 -9.82 -0.63
N ALA A 112 -15.46 -10.16 -0.25
CA ALA A 112 -14.32 -10.09 -1.13
C ALA A 112 -14.43 -11.05 -2.33
N HIS A 113 -13.82 -10.63 -3.44
CA HIS A 113 -13.69 -11.35 -4.71
C HIS A 113 -15.04 -11.78 -5.32
N PRO A 114 -16.02 -10.86 -5.49
CA PRO A 114 -17.35 -11.23 -5.99
C PRO A 114 -17.34 -11.72 -7.44
N SER A 115 -16.42 -11.22 -8.26
CA SER A 115 -16.16 -11.64 -9.65
C SER A 115 -15.89 -13.14 -9.77
N TRP A 116 -15.16 -13.70 -8.80
CA TRP A 116 -14.75 -15.11 -8.75
C TRP A 116 -15.84 -16.07 -8.29
N ARG A 117 -17.02 -15.56 -7.93
CA ARG A 117 -18.20 -16.37 -7.54
C ARG A 117 -19.16 -16.62 -8.70
N ALA A 118 -18.91 -16.00 -9.84
CA ALA A 118 -19.76 -16.12 -11.01
C ALA A 118 -19.63 -17.52 -11.64
N GLY A 119 -20.77 -18.15 -11.92
CA GLY A 119 -20.85 -19.50 -12.52
C GLY A 119 -21.06 -19.51 -14.03
N ASN A 120 -21.19 -18.35 -14.67
CA ASN A 120 -21.34 -18.25 -16.11
C ASN A 120 -19.99 -18.44 -16.82
N SER A 121 -20.00 -19.15 -17.94
CA SER A 121 -18.89 -19.24 -18.88
C SER A 121 -19.20 -18.43 -20.16
N VAL A 122 -18.17 -18.06 -20.91
CA VAL A 122 -18.31 -17.27 -22.15
C VAL A 122 -18.87 -18.15 -23.27
N ILE A 123 -18.32 -19.35 -23.43
CA ILE A 123 -18.82 -20.41 -24.30
C ILE A 123 -19.25 -21.56 -23.41
N LYS A 124 -20.56 -21.82 -23.38
CA LYS A 124 -21.18 -22.88 -22.59
C LYS A 124 -20.52 -24.23 -22.89
N GLU A 125 -20.22 -25.00 -21.85
CA GLU A 125 -19.59 -26.34 -21.93
C GLU A 125 -18.17 -26.40 -22.53
N VAL A 126 -17.61 -25.28 -22.99
CA VAL A 126 -16.24 -25.21 -23.57
C VAL A 126 -15.28 -24.43 -22.68
N THR A 127 -15.66 -23.23 -22.25
CA THR A 127 -14.82 -22.37 -21.39
C THR A 127 -15.19 -22.55 -19.92
N ALA A 128 -14.21 -22.40 -19.03
CA ALA A 128 -14.45 -22.43 -17.59
C ALA A 128 -15.19 -21.17 -17.11
N SER A 129 -15.91 -21.30 -15.99
CA SER A 129 -16.41 -20.15 -15.23
C SER A 129 -15.44 -19.72 -14.13
N PRO A 130 -15.49 -18.47 -13.64
CA PRO A 130 -14.66 -18.04 -12.51
C PRO A 130 -14.80 -18.94 -11.27
N ALA A 131 -16.03 -19.30 -10.89
CA ALA A 131 -16.28 -20.17 -9.74
C ALA A 131 -15.72 -21.59 -9.93
N GLU A 132 -15.78 -22.11 -11.15
CA GLU A 132 -15.18 -23.38 -11.50
C GLU A 132 -13.65 -23.35 -11.38
N GLU A 133 -13.01 -22.27 -11.83
CA GLU A 133 -11.56 -22.09 -11.74
C GLU A 133 -11.10 -22.08 -10.27
N VAL A 134 -11.76 -21.30 -9.40
CA VAL A 134 -11.46 -21.28 -7.96
C VAL A 134 -11.56 -22.67 -7.35
N ARG A 135 -12.62 -23.42 -7.68
CA ARG A 135 -12.82 -24.78 -7.17
C ARG A 135 -11.74 -25.74 -7.68
N LYS A 136 -11.37 -25.67 -8.97
CA LYS A 136 -10.38 -26.56 -9.59
C LYS A 136 -8.99 -26.41 -8.97
N VAL A 137 -8.59 -25.18 -8.66
CA VAL A 137 -7.27 -24.92 -8.06
C VAL A 137 -7.27 -24.98 -6.53
N GLY A 138 -8.41 -25.26 -5.89
CA GLY A 138 -8.55 -25.26 -4.44
C GLY A 138 -8.37 -23.87 -3.81
N GLY A 139 -8.65 -22.80 -4.55
CA GLY A 139 -8.50 -21.42 -4.08
C GLY A 139 -9.55 -21.03 -3.03
N LYS A 140 -9.21 -20.07 -2.16
CA LYS A 140 -10.13 -19.49 -1.17
C LYS A 140 -10.65 -18.14 -1.65
N GLY A 141 -11.83 -18.14 -2.27
CA GLY A 141 -12.48 -16.94 -2.81
C GLY A 141 -11.87 -16.42 -4.12
N THR A 142 -10.63 -16.77 -4.45
CA THR A 142 -9.92 -16.39 -5.68
C THR A 142 -8.91 -17.49 -6.05
N PRO A 143 -8.59 -17.72 -7.34
CA PRO A 143 -7.70 -18.83 -7.72
C PRO A 143 -6.23 -18.57 -7.39
N TYR A 144 -5.84 -17.31 -7.22
CA TYR A 144 -4.47 -16.89 -6.86
C TYR A 144 -4.32 -16.54 -5.37
N TYR A 145 -5.04 -17.27 -4.50
CA TYR A 145 -5.01 -17.05 -3.06
C TYR A 145 -3.60 -17.25 -2.48
N ASN A 146 -3.07 -16.24 -1.79
CA ASN A 146 -1.85 -16.36 -1.00
C ASN A 146 -2.17 -16.83 0.43
N PRO A 147 -1.84 -18.09 0.79
CA PRO A 147 -2.06 -18.60 2.14
C PRO A 147 -1.10 -18.00 3.17
N GLU A 148 0.05 -17.46 2.76
CA GLU A 148 1.01 -16.85 3.72
C GLU A 148 0.42 -15.64 4.44
N ARG A 149 -0.60 -15.00 3.87
CA ARG A 149 -1.28 -13.87 4.48
C ARG A 149 -1.98 -14.26 5.79
N ASP A 150 -2.51 -15.49 5.87
CA ASP A 150 -3.21 -16.04 7.04
C ASP A 150 -2.33 -16.12 8.30
N ALA A 151 -1.00 -16.04 8.15
CA ALA A 151 -0.07 -16.15 9.28
C ALA A 151 -0.26 -15.05 10.35
N THR A 152 -0.89 -13.93 9.99
CA THR A 152 -1.00 -12.76 10.88
C THR A 152 -2.32 -12.02 10.76
N LEU A 153 -3.02 -12.14 9.63
CA LEU A 153 -4.35 -11.57 9.40
C LEU A 153 -5.17 -12.51 8.54
N PRO A 154 -6.51 -12.47 8.61
CA PRO A 154 -7.36 -13.20 7.68
C PRO A 154 -6.93 -12.95 6.23
N GLY A 155 -6.62 -14.04 5.52
CA GLY A 155 -6.18 -13.99 4.14
C GLY A 155 -7.23 -13.35 3.26
N ILE A 156 -8.51 -13.68 3.46
CA ILE A 156 -9.65 -12.90 2.96
C ILE A 156 -10.26 -12.12 4.12
N ARG A 157 -10.40 -10.79 3.96
CA ARG A 157 -11.07 -9.96 4.97
C ARG A 157 -12.59 -10.13 4.88
N PRO A 158 -13.30 -10.25 6.02
CA PRO A 158 -14.75 -10.37 6.01
C PRO A 158 -15.41 -9.07 5.53
N LYS A 159 -16.67 -9.18 5.09
CA LYS A 159 -17.51 -8.00 4.88
C LYS A 159 -17.71 -7.25 6.20
N GLY A 160 -17.80 -5.93 6.13
CA GLY A 160 -18.08 -5.08 7.29
C GLY A 160 -16.85 -4.64 8.08
N VAL A 161 -15.63 -5.01 7.66
CA VAL A 161 -14.40 -4.56 8.32
C VAL A 161 -13.57 -3.65 7.43
N VAL A 162 -12.72 -2.83 8.06
CA VAL A 162 -11.70 -2.06 7.36
C VAL A 162 -10.44 -2.87 7.11
N GLU A 163 -9.69 -2.45 6.10
CA GLU A 163 -8.37 -2.99 5.79
C GLU A 163 -7.44 -1.93 5.20
N LYS A 164 -6.13 -2.15 5.35
CA LYS A 164 -5.09 -1.24 4.86
C LYS A 164 -3.76 -1.96 4.74
N CYS A 165 -2.78 -1.31 4.10
CA CYS A 165 -1.39 -1.79 4.09
C CYS A 165 -0.88 -2.09 5.52
N THR A 166 -0.19 -3.22 5.65
CA THR A 166 0.40 -3.70 6.92
C THR A 166 1.93 -3.76 6.86
N PHE A 167 2.56 -3.06 5.91
CA PHE A 167 3.97 -3.26 5.55
C PHE A 167 4.35 -4.73 5.29
N CYS A 168 3.38 -5.55 4.87
CA CYS A 168 3.54 -7.00 4.73
C CYS A 168 4.15 -7.63 5.98
N ASP A 169 3.62 -7.31 7.17
CA ASP A 169 4.10 -7.81 8.45
C ASP A 169 4.31 -9.35 8.47
N HIS A 170 3.48 -10.12 7.75
CA HIS A 170 3.63 -11.57 7.58
C HIS A 170 4.93 -11.97 6.86
N ARG A 171 5.47 -11.12 5.98
CA ARG A 171 6.78 -11.30 5.33
C ARG A 171 7.90 -10.82 6.23
N VAL A 172 7.75 -9.63 6.81
CA VAL A 172 8.78 -8.98 7.65
C VAL A 172 9.11 -9.82 8.88
N LYS A 173 8.11 -10.45 9.52
CA LYS A 173 8.32 -11.40 10.63
C LYS A 173 9.18 -12.62 10.26
N ARG A 174 9.33 -12.93 8.97
CA ARG A 174 10.15 -14.03 8.43
C ARG A 174 11.45 -13.54 7.80
N GLY A 175 11.86 -12.30 8.08
CA GLY A 175 13.07 -11.70 7.51
C GLY A 175 12.98 -11.39 6.01
N LYS A 176 11.78 -11.42 5.42
CA LYS A 176 11.57 -11.08 4.00
C LYS A 176 11.18 -9.60 3.86
N LEU A 177 11.51 -9.02 2.71
CA LEU A 177 11.10 -7.66 2.37
C LEU A 177 9.59 -7.59 2.03
N PRO A 178 8.95 -6.43 2.20
CA PRO A 178 7.59 -6.22 1.71
C PRO A 178 7.51 -6.50 0.20
N ARG A 179 6.42 -7.10 -0.26
CA ARG A 179 6.32 -7.51 -1.68
C ARG A 179 6.45 -6.34 -2.66
N CYS A 180 5.95 -5.16 -2.29
CA CYS A 180 6.05 -3.97 -3.12
C CYS A 180 7.50 -3.44 -3.27
N VAL A 181 8.41 -3.82 -2.36
CA VAL A 181 9.85 -3.56 -2.46
C VAL A 181 10.47 -4.50 -3.49
N GLU A 182 10.30 -5.81 -3.30
CA GLU A 182 10.84 -6.85 -4.21
C GLU A 182 10.32 -6.72 -5.66
N ALA A 183 9.07 -6.26 -5.84
CA ALA A 183 8.47 -6.15 -7.16
C ALA A 183 8.88 -4.88 -7.94
N CYS A 184 9.64 -3.97 -7.32
CA CYS A 184 10.04 -2.74 -7.97
C CYS A 184 11.24 -2.99 -8.90
N PRO A 185 11.09 -2.84 -10.24
CA PRO A 185 12.18 -3.17 -11.17
C PRO A 185 13.37 -2.21 -11.11
N ALA A 186 13.22 -1.07 -10.42
CA ALA A 186 14.23 -0.02 -10.35
C ALA A 186 14.77 0.20 -8.92
N ASP A 187 14.45 -0.70 -7.98
CA ASP A 187 14.82 -0.57 -6.56
C ASP A 187 14.51 0.84 -6.00
N ALA A 188 13.34 1.35 -6.37
CA ALA A 188 12.88 2.66 -5.96
C ALA A 188 12.25 2.66 -4.56
N ARG A 189 11.94 1.50 -3.99
CA ARG A 189 11.33 1.37 -2.67
C ARG A 189 12.30 0.63 -1.77
N ILE A 190 12.76 1.29 -0.72
CA ILE A 190 13.72 0.76 0.25
C ILE A 190 13.00 0.63 1.58
N PHE A 191 13.12 -0.51 2.24
CA PHE A 191 12.46 -0.79 3.51
C PHE A 191 13.50 -1.27 4.53
N GLY A 192 13.40 -0.78 5.76
CA GLY A 192 14.39 -1.08 6.78
C GLY A 192 14.08 -0.41 8.11
N ASP A 193 14.99 -0.61 9.06
CA ASP A 193 14.92 -0.01 10.39
C ASP A 193 15.42 1.44 10.35
N LEU A 194 14.59 2.37 10.80
CA LEU A 194 14.93 3.79 10.83
C LEU A 194 15.99 4.10 11.90
N ASP A 195 16.08 3.30 12.96
CA ASP A 195 16.97 3.54 14.09
C ASP A 195 18.33 2.85 13.96
N ASP A 196 18.50 1.98 12.96
CA ASP A 196 19.76 1.33 12.64
C ASP A 196 20.60 2.19 11.66
N PRO A 197 21.77 2.72 12.08
CA PRO A 197 22.64 3.54 11.23
C PRO A 197 23.19 2.80 10.00
N GLU A 198 23.27 1.47 10.07
CA GLU A 198 23.75 0.64 8.96
C GLU A 198 22.62 0.32 7.96
N SER A 199 21.37 0.66 8.28
CA SER A 199 20.26 0.43 7.39
C SER A 199 20.30 1.37 6.19
N GLN A 200 19.96 0.84 5.02
CA GLN A 200 19.88 1.65 3.80
C GLN A 200 18.86 2.79 3.91
N VAL A 201 17.80 2.60 4.71
CA VAL A 201 16.82 3.66 5.00
C VAL A 201 17.50 4.82 5.73
N ASN A 202 18.22 4.54 6.81
CA ASN A 202 18.89 5.56 7.61
C ASN A 202 19.93 6.32 6.78
N GLN A 203 20.78 5.59 6.06
CA GLN A 203 21.81 6.18 5.19
C GLN A 203 21.23 7.08 4.08
N LEU A 204 20.14 6.67 3.44
CA LEU A 204 19.48 7.48 2.40
C LEU A 204 18.88 8.77 2.97
N LEU A 205 18.31 8.71 4.18
CA LEU A 205 17.75 9.89 4.85
C LEU A 205 18.83 10.85 5.36
N GLY A 206 20.03 10.35 5.69
CA GLY A 206 21.20 11.20 5.96
C GLY A 206 21.78 11.85 4.70
N LYS A 207 21.67 11.17 3.54
CA LYS A 207 22.25 11.62 2.26
C LYS A 207 21.37 12.59 1.47
N PHE A 208 20.06 12.37 1.46
CA PHE A 208 19.11 13.14 0.64
C PHE A 208 18.14 13.89 1.54
N ARG A 209 17.71 15.08 1.12
CA ARG A 209 16.62 15.80 1.79
C ARG A 209 15.29 15.08 1.51
N PRO A 210 14.66 14.44 2.51
CA PRO A 210 13.39 13.78 2.30
C PRO A 210 12.22 14.77 2.44
N PHE A 211 11.07 14.41 1.90
CA PHE A 211 9.79 14.97 2.30
C PHE A 211 8.80 13.87 2.70
N ARG A 212 7.79 14.25 3.49
CA ARG A 212 6.70 13.37 3.89
C ARG A 212 5.37 13.94 3.45
N LEU A 213 4.43 13.08 3.06
CA LEU A 213 3.10 13.54 2.67
C LEU A 213 2.37 14.14 3.88
N LYS A 214 1.78 15.33 3.70
CA LYS A 214 0.97 16.03 4.70
C LYS A 214 1.67 16.17 6.07
N GLU A 215 2.98 16.42 6.04
CA GLU A 215 3.83 16.50 7.24
C GLU A 215 3.32 17.51 8.28
N ALA A 216 2.76 18.64 7.83
CA ALA A 216 2.18 19.68 8.68
C ALA A 216 1.04 19.20 9.61
N LEU A 217 0.45 18.03 9.34
CA LEU A 217 -0.61 17.46 10.19
C LEU A 217 -0.09 16.73 11.44
N GLY A 218 1.23 16.65 11.64
CA GLY A 218 1.82 16.10 12.87
C GLY A 218 1.56 14.61 13.12
N THR A 219 1.24 13.85 12.07
CA THR A 219 1.05 12.38 12.19
C THR A 219 2.38 11.61 12.22
N GLU A 220 3.49 12.28 11.90
CA GLU A 220 4.84 11.70 11.78
C GLU A 220 4.87 10.43 10.90
N PRO A 221 4.68 10.58 9.57
CA PRO A 221 4.77 9.47 8.62
C PRO A 221 6.13 8.76 8.67
N ALA A 222 6.11 7.43 8.56
CA ALA A 222 7.30 6.58 8.40
C ALA A 222 7.57 6.20 6.93
N VAL A 223 6.94 6.90 5.99
CA VAL A 223 7.23 6.80 4.56
C VAL A 223 7.80 8.14 4.10
N PHE A 224 8.99 8.09 3.54
CA PHE A 224 9.77 9.23 3.10
C PHE A 224 9.94 9.18 1.59
N TYR A 225 9.93 10.35 0.95
CA TYR A 225 10.18 10.49 -0.48
C TYR A 225 11.46 11.27 -0.68
N ILE A 226 12.33 10.79 -1.57
CA ILE A 226 13.59 11.44 -1.91
C ILE A 226 13.68 11.64 -3.42
N ARG A 227 14.44 12.67 -3.83
CA ARG A 227 14.64 13.07 -5.24
C ARG A 227 13.30 13.36 -5.94
N ASP A 228 13.33 13.54 -7.27
CA ASP A 228 12.18 13.98 -8.05
C ASP A 228 11.88 13.06 -9.23
N PHE A 229 10.59 12.80 -9.48
CA PHE A 229 10.12 11.99 -10.60
C PHE A 229 10.39 12.66 -11.96
N SER A 230 10.19 13.98 -12.03
CA SER A 230 10.43 14.77 -13.24
C SER A 230 11.68 15.63 -13.04
N SER A 231 12.86 15.02 -13.18
CA SER A 231 14.16 15.68 -12.99
C SER A 231 14.54 16.68 -14.09
N ALA A 232 13.75 16.79 -15.17
CA ALA A 232 14.01 17.74 -16.24
C ALA A 232 13.77 19.18 -15.74
N GLY A 233 14.86 19.87 -15.42
CA GLY A 233 14.91 21.32 -15.27
C GLY A 233 14.78 22.00 -16.63
N TYR A 234 13.60 21.91 -17.27
CA TYR A 234 13.35 22.72 -18.46
C TYR A 234 13.47 24.19 -18.08
N PRO A 235 14.29 25.00 -18.79
CA PRO A 235 14.27 26.43 -18.60
C PRO A 235 12.84 26.93 -18.84
N ARG A 236 12.40 27.92 -18.06
CA ARG A 236 11.14 28.62 -18.32
C ARG A 236 11.16 29.07 -19.78
N THR A 237 10.31 28.52 -20.64
CA THR A 237 10.15 29.07 -21.99
C THR A 237 9.62 30.49 -21.85
N LYS A 238 10.17 31.43 -22.63
CA LYS A 238 9.64 32.79 -22.74
C LYS A 238 8.13 32.69 -23.04
N GLY A 239 7.28 33.03 -22.05
CA GLY A 239 5.82 32.98 -22.18
C GLY A 239 5.03 32.14 -21.15
N GLY A 240 5.66 31.59 -20.12
CA GLY A 240 4.95 31.00 -18.96
C GLY A 240 4.96 31.96 -17.77
N ILE A 241 3.78 32.27 -17.24
CA ILE A 241 3.57 33.11 -16.03
C ILE A 241 4.40 32.56 -14.86
#